data_AF-A0AAF0QUI9-F1
#
_entry.id   AF-A0AAF0QUI9-F1
#
_cell.length_a   1.000
_cell.length_b   1.000
_cell.length_c   1.000
_cell.angle_alpha   90.00
_cell.angle_beta   90.00
_cell.angle_gamma   90.00
#
_symmetry.space_group_name_H-M   'P 1'
#
loop_
_entity.id
_entity.type
_entity.pdbx_description
1 polymer ?
#
loop_
_entity_poly.entity_id
_entity_poly.type
_entity_poly.pdbx_seq_one_letter_code
_entity_poly.pdbx_strand_id
1 'polypeptide(L)'
;MASSSTSKLLFCILASTFLVTSAQNCSNYTFPANRTFTTCKVLPFLEANLHWNYNSSSTKVSIAFRAKQDSKGWVAWAINPTRQGMVGSQALVAFHNSTDSMIAYTTQITSYSPSMQRANLSFQVSNISAEYLNNEMIIFATIGPLGSGTTVNHVWQGGLSVSNDIPQMHPFSSQHLQSFGQIDFQTV
;
A
#
# COMPACT_ATOMS: atom_id res chain seq x y z
N MET A 1 -32.94 -33.75 -59.09
CA MET A 1 -32.01 -33.90 -57.95
C MET A 1 -31.58 -32.50 -57.52
N ALA A 2 -32.20 -31.95 -56.48
CA ALA A 2 -31.83 -30.66 -55.91
C ALA A 2 -31.40 -30.93 -54.45
N SER A 3 -30.13 -30.68 -54.16
CA SER A 3 -29.54 -30.89 -52.84
C SER A 3 -29.74 -29.62 -52.00
N SER A 4 -30.45 -29.75 -50.88
CA SER A 4 -30.61 -28.69 -49.89
C SER A 4 -29.43 -28.73 -48.92
N SER A 5 -28.61 -27.67 -48.93
CA SER A 5 -27.50 -27.49 -47.99
C SER A 5 -27.99 -26.75 -46.75
N THR A 6 -28.03 -27.45 -45.61
CA THR A 6 -28.39 -26.86 -44.32
C THR A 6 -27.15 -26.23 -43.68
N SER A 7 -27.06 -24.90 -43.73
CA SER A 7 -26.03 -24.12 -43.03
C SER A 7 -26.31 -24.12 -41.52
N LYS A 8 -25.41 -24.73 -40.72
CA LYS A 8 -25.48 -24.68 -39.26
C LYS A 8 -24.68 -23.46 -38.77
N LEU A 9 -25.39 -22.41 -38.34
CA LEU A 9 -24.78 -21.29 -37.62
C LEU A 9 -24.26 -21.78 -36.26
N LEU A 10 -22.95 -21.70 -36.05
CA LEU A 10 -22.31 -21.98 -34.77
C LEU A 10 -22.36 -20.71 -33.91
N PHE A 11 -23.19 -20.70 -32.86
CA PHE A 11 -23.31 -19.58 -31.93
C PHE A 11 -22.22 -19.70 -30.85
N CYS A 12 -21.11 -18.97 -31.00
CA CYS A 12 -20.07 -18.88 -29.97
C CYS A 12 -20.55 -17.97 -28.82
N ILE A 13 -21.04 -18.58 -27.74
CA ILE A 13 -21.32 -17.89 -26.48
C ILE A 13 -19.97 -17.58 -25.83
N LEU A 14 -19.51 -16.32 -25.87
CA LEU A 14 -18.44 -15.84 -25.00
C LEU A 14 -18.99 -15.82 -23.57
N ALA A 15 -18.67 -16.84 -22.79
CA ALA A 15 -18.87 -16.83 -21.35
C ALA A 15 -17.83 -15.88 -20.73
N SER A 16 -18.23 -14.63 -20.51
CA SER A 16 -17.46 -13.66 -19.73
C SER A 16 -17.32 -14.20 -18.31
N THR A 17 -16.16 -14.76 -17.97
CA THR A 17 -15.81 -15.08 -16.59
C THR A 17 -15.55 -13.77 -15.86
N PHE A 18 -16.62 -13.17 -15.33
CA PHE A 18 -16.47 -12.16 -14.30
C PHE A 18 -15.81 -12.85 -13.10
N LEU A 19 -14.50 -12.63 -12.94
CA LEU A 19 -13.81 -12.90 -11.69
C LEU A 19 -14.45 -11.97 -10.66
N VAL A 20 -15.42 -12.49 -9.92
CA VAL A 20 -15.92 -11.86 -8.72
C VAL A 20 -14.75 -11.89 -7.74
N THR A 21 -13.97 -10.81 -7.70
CA THR A 21 -13.03 -10.60 -6.60
C THR A 21 -13.90 -10.49 -5.36
N SER A 22 -13.90 -11.51 -4.51
CA SER A 22 -14.47 -11.33 -3.18
C SER A 22 -13.72 -10.15 -2.57
N ALA A 23 -14.43 -9.04 -2.33
CA ALA A 23 -13.91 -8.00 -1.46
C ALA A 23 -13.75 -8.69 -0.11
N GLN A 24 -12.56 -9.23 0.15
CA GLN A 24 -12.24 -9.72 1.49
C GLN A 24 -12.43 -8.52 2.40
N ASN A 25 -13.36 -8.65 3.34
CA ASN A 25 -13.56 -7.67 4.38
C ASN A 25 -12.23 -7.57 5.14
N CYS A 26 -11.40 -6.58 4.79
CA CYS A 26 -10.05 -6.48 5.32
C CYS A 26 -10.04 -6.22 6.83
N SER A 27 -11.20 -5.84 7.40
CA SER A 27 -11.48 -5.70 8.83
C SER A 27 -11.27 -6.99 9.65
N ASN A 28 -11.28 -8.18 9.04
CA ASN A 28 -11.11 -9.45 9.77
C ASN A 28 -9.64 -9.86 9.97
N TYR A 29 -8.69 -8.96 9.71
CA TYR A 29 -7.27 -9.27 9.87
C TYR A 29 -6.84 -9.20 11.35
N THR A 30 -6.33 -10.31 11.88
CA THR A 30 -5.75 -10.36 13.22
C THR A 30 -4.30 -9.89 13.18
N PHE A 31 -4.03 -8.74 13.79
CA PHE A 31 -2.68 -8.24 13.88
C PHE A 31 -1.90 -8.87 15.04
N PRO A 32 -0.58 -9.04 14.87
CA PRO A 32 0.32 -9.46 15.93
C PRO A 32 0.36 -8.45 17.09
N ALA A 33 0.85 -8.92 18.25
CA ALA A 33 0.97 -8.14 19.48
C ALA A 33 -0.34 -7.47 19.95
N ASN A 34 -1.49 -8.10 19.70
CA ASN A 34 -2.82 -7.63 20.07
C ASN A 34 -3.16 -6.22 19.56
N ARG A 35 -2.55 -5.79 18.45
CA ARG A 35 -2.93 -4.53 17.81
C ARG A 35 -4.32 -4.70 17.17
N THR A 36 -5.14 -3.66 17.26
CA THR A 36 -6.49 -3.66 16.69
C THR A 36 -6.72 -2.41 15.88
N PHE A 37 -7.39 -2.56 14.73
CA PHE A 37 -7.78 -1.45 13.87
C PHE A 37 -9.27 -1.60 13.54
N THR A 38 -10.04 -0.54 13.76
CA THR A 38 -11.50 -0.53 13.57
C THR A 38 -11.88 -0.20 12.13
N THR A 39 -10.96 0.39 11.37
CA THR A 39 -11.22 0.83 10.00
C THR A 39 -10.15 0.28 9.08
N CYS A 40 -10.58 -0.14 7.89
CA CYS A 40 -9.69 -0.66 6.86
C CYS A 40 -10.19 -0.32 5.47
N LYS A 41 -9.25 -0.16 4.53
CA LYS A 41 -9.48 0.00 3.11
C LYS A 41 -8.56 -0.94 2.33
N VAL A 42 -9.15 -1.76 1.46
CA VAL A 42 -8.40 -2.46 0.41
C VAL A 42 -7.98 -1.41 -0.61
N LEU A 43 -6.68 -1.29 -0.86
CA LEU A 43 -6.15 -0.34 -1.83
C LEU A 43 -6.18 -0.97 -3.24
N PRO A 44 -6.40 -0.17 -4.29
CA PRO A 44 -6.22 -0.65 -5.65
C PRO A 44 -4.78 -1.15 -5.87
N PHE A 45 -4.64 -2.31 -6.51
CA PHE A 45 -3.34 -2.86 -6.92
C PHE A 45 -2.37 -3.22 -5.78
N LEU A 46 -1.31 -3.96 -6.15
CA LEU A 46 -0.22 -4.38 -5.25
C LEU A 46 -0.68 -5.17 -4.01
N GLU A 47 -1.90 -5.74 -4.06
CA GLU A 47 -2.51 -6.51 -2.97
C GLU A 47 -2.38 -5.79 -1.61
N ALA A 48 -2.52 -4.46 -1.63
CA ALA A 48 -2.23 -3.60 -0.50
C ALA A 48 -3.50 -3.24 0.29
N ASN A 49 -3.33 -3.04 1.58
CA ASN A 49 -4.40 -2.73 2.52
C ASN A 49 -3.91 -1.67 3.50
N LEU A 50 -4.76 -0.71 3.84
CA LEU A 50 -4.48 0.27 4.87
C LEU A 50 -5.52 0.16 5.96
N HIS A 51 -5.06 0.03 7.20
CA HIS A 51 -5.88 -0.04 8.40
C HIS A 51 -5.56 1.15 9.26
N TRP A 52 -6.54 1.69 9.96
CA TRP A 52 -6.31 2.82 10.85
C TRP A 52 -7.33 2.94 11.98
N ASN A 53 -6.89 3.64 13.03
CA ASN A 53 -7.73 4.21 14.07
C ASN A 53 -7.43 5.71 14.14
N TYR A 54 -8.46 6.55 14.03
CA TYR A 54 -8.32 7.99 14.22
C TYR A 54 -8.68 8.38 15.65
N ASN A 55 -7.80 9.13 16.30
CA ASN A 55 -8.04 9.70 17.62
C ASN A 55 -8.28 11.21 17.48
N SER A 56 -9.55 11.62 17.58
CA SER A 56 -9.97 13.02 17.41
C SER A 56 -9.39 13.96 18.47
N SER A 57 -9.24 13.51 19.72
CA SER A 57 -8.71 14.33 20.82
C SER A 57 -7.24 14.73 20.63
N SER A 58 -6.44 13.85 20.03
CA SER A 58 -5.02 14.11 19.75
C SER A 58 -4.73 14.44 18.28
N THR A 59 -5.74 14.34 17.40
CA THR A 59 -5.63 14.47 15.94
C THR A 59 -4.58 13.55 15.31
N LYS A 60 -4.36 12.38 15.93
CA LYS A 60 -3.39 11.37 15.49
C LYS A 60 -4.08 10.18 14.86
N VAL A 61 -3.39 9.53 13.94
CA VAL A 61 -3.84 8.32 13.26
C VAL A 61 -2.85 7.20 13.56
N SER A 62 -3.31 6.13 14.20
CA SER A 62 -2.55 4.89 14.24
C SER A 62 -2.87 4.10 12.99
N ILE A 63 -1.85 3.66 12.26
CA ILE A 63 -2.00 2.94 10.98
C ILE A 63 -1.32 1.57 11.00
N ALA A 64 -1.84 0.67 10.17
CA ALA A 64 -1.11 -0.50 9.67
C ALA A 64 -1.26 -0.57 8.15
N PHE A 65 -0.17 -0.34 7.43
CA PHE A 65 -0.11 -0.59 5.99
C PHE A 65 0.43 -1.99 5.74
N ARG A 66 -0.30 -2.79 4.96
CA ARG A 66 0.04 -4.19 4.67
C ARG A 66 0.03 -4.40 3.16
N ALA A 67 1.03 -5.09 2.63
CA ALA A 67 1.04 -5.49 1.23
C ALA A 67 1.72 -6.85 1.05
N LYS A 68 1.26 -7.62 0.06
CA LYS A 68 1.95 -8.82 -0.41
C LYS A 68 3.35 -8.44 -0.89
N GLN A 69 4.37 -9.12 -0.39
CA GLN A 69 5.76 -8.85 -0.77
C GLN A 69 6.65 -10.07 -0.50
N ASP A 70 7.68 -10.25 -1.33
CA ASP A 70 8.75 -11.22 -1.08
C ASP A 70 9.68 -10.72 0.04
N SER A 71 10.30 -11.63 0.82
CA SER A 71 11.15 -11.22 1.94
C SER A 71 12.36 -10.36 1.52
N LYS A 72 12.82 -10.49 0.26
CA LYS A 72 13.93 -9.68 -0.30
C LYS A 72 13.49 -8.31 -0.82
N GLY A 73 12.17 -8.09 -0.92
CA GLY A 73 11.59 -6.84 -1.39
C GLY A 73 11.52 -5.78 -0.31
N TRP A 74 10.77 -4.73 -0.62
CA TRP A 74 10.41 -3.68 0.33
C TRP A 74 9.00 -3.19 0.03
N VAL A 75 8.39 -2.55 1.03
CA VAL A 75 7.11 -1.86 0.88
C VAL A 75 7.18 -0.45 1.43
N ALA A 76 6.38 0.45 0.88
CA ALA A 76 6.28 1.81 1.37
C ALA A 76 4.84 2.33 1.31
N TRP A 77 4.49 3.12 2.32
CA TRP A 77 3.28 3.94 2.32
C TRP A 77 3.66 5.37 2.65
N ALA A 78 3.08 6.33 1.93
CA ALA A 78 3.50 7.72 2.02
C ALA A 78 2.32 8.69 1.95
N ILE A 79 2.52 9.87 2.52
CA ILE A 79 1.64 11.04 2.34
C ILE A 79 2.35 12.03 1.45
N ASN A 80 1.67 12.54 0.43
CA ASN A 80 2.11 13.69 -0.33
C ASN A 80 1.32 14.94 0.11
N PRO A 81 1.93 15.86 0.87
CA PRO A 81 1.24 17.01 1.43
C PRO A 81 0.83 18.05 0.39
N THR A 82 1.33 17.94 -0.86
CA THR A 82 1.13 18.98 -1.89
C THR A 82 0.19 18.56 -3.01
N ARG A 83 0.23 17.31 -3.47
CA ARG A 83 -0.55 16.81 -4.61
C ARG A 83 -0.61 15.29 -4.62
N GLN A 84 -1.45 14.70 -5.48
CA GLN A 84 -1.37 13.26 -5.75
C GLN A 84 -0.12 12.95 -6.59
N GLY A 85 0.55 11.83 -6.28
CA GLY A 85 1.69 11.32 -7.03
C GLY A 85 2.97 11.14 -6.20
N MET A 86 3.95 10.44 -6.78
CA MET A 86 5.19 10.01 -6.11
C MET A 86 6.05 11.17 -5.60
N VAL A 87 6.44 12.10 -6.47
CA VAL A 87 7.38 13.17 -6.13
C VAL A 87 6.74 14.18 -5.16
N GLY A 88 7.42 14.44 -4.05
CA GLY A 88 6.93 15.23 -2.92
C GLY A 88 6.38 14.39 -1.77
N SER A 89 6.30 13.06 -1.93
CA SER A 89 5.81 12.15 -0.89
C SER A 89 6.79 12.03 0.28
N GLN A 90 6.23 11.86 1.46
CA GLN A 90 6.92 11.62 2.73
C GLN A 90 6.51 10.23 3.22
N ALA A 91 7.46 9.30 3.21
CA ALA A 91 7.19 7.87 3.20
C ALA A 91 7.62 7.18 4.49
N LEU A 92 6.85 6.16 4.87
CA LEU A 92 7.27 5.09 5.76
C LEU A 92 7.67 3.92 4.87
N VAL A 93 8.83 3.33 5.11
CA VAL A 93 9.38 2.23 4.32
C VAL A 93 9.74 1.08 5.24
N ALA A 94 9.52 -0.17 4.80
CA ALA A 94 9.94 -1.37 5.50
C ALA A 94 10.55 -2.44 4.59
N PHE A 95 11.50 -3.19 5.15
CA PHE A 95 12.20 -4.32 4.52
C PHE A 95 13.03 -5.09 5.56
N HIS A 96 13.55 -6.26 5.18
CA HIS A 96 14.60 -6.95 5.94
C HIS A 96 15.96 -6.32 5.66
N ASN A 97 16.62 -5.79 6.70
CA ASN A 97 17.96 -5.25 6.57
C ASN A 97 19.01 -6.36 6.33
N SER A 98 20.28 -5.98 6.22
CA SER A 98 21.40 -6.90 6.02
C SER A 98 21.60 -7.91 7.15
N THR A 99 20.99 -7.70 8.31
CA THR A 99 20.98 -8.64 9.44
C THR A 99 19.70 -9.47 9.51
N ASP A 100 18.92 -9.52 8.42
CA ASP A 100 17.66 -10.24 8.28
C ASP A 100 16.58 -9.81 9.30
N SER A 101 16.70 -8.59 9.84
CA SER A 101 15.75 -8.00 10.77
C SER A 101 14.79 -7.09 10.02
N MET A 102 13.48 -7.24 10.27
CA MET A 102 12.49 -6.29 9.77
C MET A 102 12.68 -4.92 10.41
N ILE A 103 12.89 -3.92 9.56
CA ILE A 103 13.00 -2.53 9.99
C ILE A 103 11.97 -1.67 9.28
N ALA A 104 11.60 -0.57 9.93
CA ALA A 104 10.83 0.50 9.32
C ALA A 104 11.40 1.87 9.67
N TYR A 105 11.33 2.81 8.74
CA TYR A 105 11.76 4.18 8.97
C TYR A 105 11.09 5.18 8.02
N THR A 106 11.28 6.46 8.32
CA THR A 106 10.77 7.58 7.53
C THR A 106 11.79 8.07 6.50
N THR A 107 11.35 8.42 5.29
CA THR A 107 12.20 8.99 4.23
C THR A 107 11.42 10.00 3.37
N GLN A 108 12.14 10.79 2.56
CA GLN A 108 11.56 11.78 1.66
C GLN A 108 11.75 11.37 0.19
N ILE A 109 10.67 11.45 -0.59
CA ILE A 109 10.64 11.15 -2.02
C ILE A 109 10.68 12.46 -2.80
N THR A 110 11.89 13.03 -2.92
CA THR A 110 12.09 14.35 -3.52
C THR A 110 12.21 14.33 -5.04
N SER A 111 12.38 13.15 -5.65
CA SER A 111 12.51 12.96 -7.10
C SER A 111 12.06 11.53 -7.49
N TYR A 112 12.20 11.17 -8.77
CA TYR A 112 12.02 9.79 -9.24
C TYR A 112 13.19 8.85 -8.90
N SER A 113 14.27 9.40 -8.35
CA SER A 113 15.44 8.64 -7.86
C SER A 113 15.88 9.22 -6.52
N PRO A 114 15.03 9.12 -5.47
CA PRO A 114 15.36 9.63 -4.15
C PRO A 114 16.48 8.81 -3.51
N SER A 115 17.16 9.37 -2.52
CA SER A 115 18.24 8.64 -1.81
C SER A 115 17.73 7.47 -0.97
N MET A 116 16.43 7.45 -0.64
CA MET A 116 15.77 6.51 0.28
C MET A 116 16.42 6.46 1.68
N GLN A 117 17.29 7.42 2.03
CA GLN A 117 17.89 7.50 3.36
C GLN A 117 16.89 7.98 4.40
N ARG A 118 17.16 7.68 5.68
CA ARG A 118 16.34 8.19 6.80
C ARG A 118 16.26 9.72 6.75
N ALA A 119 15.06 10.24 6.89
CA ALA A 119 14.80 11.67 6.98
C ALA A 119 13.57 11.95 7.83
N ASN A 120 13.55 13.13 8.46
CA ASN A 120 12.37 13.63 9.16
C ASN A 120 11.29 14.05 8.14
N LEU A 121 10.03 13.92 8.57
CA LEU A 121 8.85 14.31 7.79
C LEU A 121 8.31 15.65 8.30
N SER A 122 7.42 16.30 7.53
CA SER A 122 6.76 17.54 7.95
C SER A 122 5.64 17.32 8.96
N PHE A 123 5.31 16.06 9.26
CA PHE A 123 4.38 15.65 10.31
C PHE A 123 5.06 14.66 11.25
N GLN A 124 4.58 14.59 12.49
CA GLN A 124 5.14 13.68 13.48
C GLN A 124 4.83 12.22 13.12
N VAL A 125 5.82 11.35 13.33
CA VAL A 125 5.68 9.90 13.25
C VAL A 125 6.28 9.31 14.52
N SER A 126 5.54 8.43 15.18
CA SER A 126 5.97 7.71 16.38
C SER A 126 5.57 6.24 16.29
N ASN A 127 6.14 5.40 17.17
CA ASN A 127 5.81 3.97 17.26
C ASN A 127 5.98 3.22 15.92
N ILE A 128 6.95 3.63 15.11
CA ILE A 128 7.24 2.99 13.84
C ILE A 128 7.84 1.60 14.08
N SER A 129 7.27 0.59 13.44
CA SER A 129 7.76 -0.78 13.45
C SER A 129 7.30 -1.51 12.20
N ALA A 130 7.92 -2.64 11.88
CA ALA A 130 7.47 -3.49 10.80
C ALA A 130 7.58 -4.97 11.14
N GLU A 131 6.74 -5.75 10.47
CA GLU A 131 6.69 -7.19 10.60
C GLU A 131 6.57 -7.84 9.22
N TYR A 132 7.03 -9.08 9.11
CA TYR A 132 6.88 -9.90 7.93
C TYR A 132 6.28 -11.24 8.33
N LEU A 133 5.08 -11.52 7.84
CA LEU A 133 4.36 -12.76 8.13
C LEU A 133 3.43 -13.09 6.97
N ASN A 134 3.24 -14.37 6.67
CA ASN A 134 2.36 -14.85 5.59
C ASN A 134 2.66 -14.22 4.21
N ASN A 135 3.95 -13.94 3.92
CA ASN A 135 4.40 -13.25 2.71
C ASN A 135 3.77 -11.86 2.53
N GLU A 136 3.48 -11.18 3.63
CA GLU A 136 3.07 -9.79 3.67
C GLU A 136 4.06 -9.01 4.54
N MET A 137 4.43 -7.81 4.09
CA MET A 137 5.11 -6.83 4.94
C MET A 137 4.08 -5.88 5.52
N ILE A 138 4.20 -5.59 6.81
CA ILE A 138 3.31 -4.71 7.55
C ILE A 138 4.13 -3.57 8.15
N ILE A 139 3.74 -2.33 7.89
CA ILE A 139 4.26 -1.12 8.55
C ILE A 139 3.24 -0.65 9.57
N PHE A 140 3.65 -0.53 10.83
CA PHE A 140 2.88 0.11 11.88
C PHE A 140 3.47 1.48 12.19
N ALA A 141 2.62 2.48 12.43
CA ALA A 141 3.03 3.78 12.95
C ALA A 141 1.85 4.53 13.57
N THR A 142 2.16 5.56 14.36
CA THR A 142 1.24 6.64 14.69
C THR A 142 1.72 7.90 14.00
N ILE A 143 0.86 8.52 13.19
CA ILE A 143 1.15 9.74 12.43
C ILE A 143 0.29 10.91 12.90
N GLY A 144 0.79 12.11 12.66
CA GLY A 144 0.08 13.35 12.92
C GLY A 144 0.40 13.99 14.28
N PRO A 145 -0.14 15.17 14.58
CA PRO A 145 -1.22 15.88 13.84
C PRO A 145 -0.90 16.16 12.38
N LEU A 146 -1.89 16.01 11.50
CA LEU A 146 -1.78 16.31 10.08
C LEU A 146 -2.27 17.75 9.83
N GLY A 147 -1.44 18.59 9.22
CA GLY A 147 -1.70 20.03 9.15
C GLY A 147 -2.93 20.44 8.33
N SER A 148 -3.29 19.68 7.30
CA SER A 148 -4.37 19.99 6.35
C SER A 148 -5.70 19.27 6.64
N GLY A 149 -5.87 18.75 7.86
CA GLY A 149 -7.03 17.94 8.26
C GLY A 149 -6.77 16.44 8.13
N THR A 150 -7.84 15.65 8.02
CA THR A 150 -7.77 14.17 7.99
C THR A 150 -7.76 13.56 6.60
N THR A 151 -8.04 14.36 5.57
CA THR A 151 -7.89 13.97 4.18
C THR A 151 -6.46 14.19 3.71
N VAL A 152 -5.84 13.14 3.18
CA VAL A 152 -4.47 13.19 2.64
C VAL A 152 -4.40 12.57 1.25
N ASN A 153 -3.48 13.10 0.42
CA ASN A 153 -3.03 12.35 -0.74
C ASN A 153 -2.04 11.30 -0.26
N HIS A 154 -2.29 10.04 -0.59
CA HIS A 154 -1.39 8.95 -0.24
C HIS A 154 -0.86 8.20 -1.46
N VAL A 155 0.26 7.53 -1.28
CA VAL A 155 0.94 6.72 -2.29
C VAL A 155 1.39 5.43 -1.62
N TRP A 156 1.29 4.30 -2.31
CA TRP A 156 1.84 3.04 -1.84
C TRP A 156 2.69 2.41 -2.93
N GLN A 157 3.77 1.75 -2.54
CA GLN A 157 4.67 1.07 -3.46
C GLN A 157 5.27 -0.17 -2.83
N GLY A 158 5.83 -1.02 -3.69
CA GLY A 158 6.73 -2.09 -3.29
C GLY A 158 7.75 -2.36 -4.38
N GLY A 159 8.96 -2.75 -3.99
CA GLY A 159 10.04 -3.11 -4.91
C GLY A 159 10.61 -4.49 -4.60
N LEU A 160 11.35 -5.04 -5.56
CA LEU A 160 11.77 -6.44 -5.55
C LEU A 160 13.13 -6.67 -4.88
N SER A 161 13.86 -5.60 -4.53
CA SER A 161 15.20 -5.73 -3.97
C SER A 161 15.59 -4.55 -3.08
N VAL A 162 16.45 -4.86 -2.13
CA VAL A 162 17.18 -3.93 -1.26
C VAL A 162 18.67 -4.19 -1.46
N SER A 163 19.47 -3.14 -1.54
CA SER A 163 20.94 -3.23 -1.65
C SER A 163 21.58 -2.29 -0.63
N ASN A 164 22.50 -2.79 0.18
CA ASN A 164 23.18 -2.03 1.24
C ASN A 164 22.20 -1.29 2.17
N ASP A 165 21.12 -1.96 2.58
CA ASP A 165 20.02 -1.38 3.37
C ASP A 165 19.29 -0.19 2.71
N ILE A 166 19.40 -0.07 1.39
CA ILE A 166 18.69 0.93 0.58
C ILE A 166 17.69 0.23 -0.35
N PRO A 167 16.38 0.51 -0.21
CA PRO A 167 15.36 0.10 -1.15
C PRO A 167 15.71 0.49 -2.60
N GLN A 168 15.68 -0.47 -3.51
CA GLN A 168 15.95 -0.23 -4.92
C GLN A 168 14.68 0.19 -5.67
N MET A 169 14.85 0.73 -6.88
CA MET A 169 13.75 1.18 -7.73
C MET A 169 12.63 0.13 -7.86
N HIS A 170 11.39 0.54 -7.63
CA HIS A 170 10.23 -0.33 -7.85
C HIS A 170 9.94 -0.49 -9.35
N PRO A 171 9.22 -1.55 -9.77
CA PRO A 171 8.83 -1.70 -11.17
C PRO A 171 7.90 -0.57 -11.65
N PHE A 172 7.86 -0.32 -12.97
CA PHE A 172 7.02 0.69 -13.60
C PHE A 172 5.75 0.13 -14.23
N SER A 173 5.23 -0.97 -13.69
CA SER A 173 4.00 -1.57 -14.20
C SER A 173 2.82 -0.60 -14.05
N SER A 174 1.78 -0.82 -14.83
CA SER A 174 0.53 -0.04 -14.75
C SER A 174 -0.04 0.01 -13.32
N GLN A 175 0.13 -1.07 -12.56
CA GLN A 175 -0.26 -1.13 -11.15
C GLN A 175 0.53 -0.12 -10.31
N HIS A 176 1.87 -0.12 -10.39
CA HIS A 176 2.72 0.82 -9.65
C HIS A 176 2.44 2.28 -10.03
N LEU A 177 2.23 2.56 -11.32
CA LEU A 177 1.97 3.93 -11.78
C LEU A 177 0.60 4.46 -11.32
N GLN A 178 -0.32 3.59 -10.90
CA GLN A 178 -1.65 3.94 -10.41
C GLN A 178 -1.81 3.79 -8.89
N SER A 179 -0.75 3.44 -8.16
CA SER A 179 -0.78 3.23 -6.71
C SER A 179 -0.72 4.53 -5.91
N PHE A 180 -1.71 5.41 -6.13
CA PHE A 180 -1.93 6.63 -5.37
C PHE A 180 -3.42 6.97 -5.29
N GLY A 181 -3.77 7.87 -4.38
CA GLY A 181 -5.14 8.35 -4.25
C GLY A 181 -5.32 9.31 -3.09
N GLN A 182 -6.57 9.46 -2.65
CA GLN A 182 -6.92 10.17 -1.43
C GLN A 182 -7.57 9.24 -0.42
N ILE A 183 -7.32 9.55 0.85
CA ILE A 183 -7.98 8.91 1.98
C ILE A 183 -8.35 9.95 3.03
N ASP A 184 -9.52 9.81 3.62
CA ASP A 184 -9.93 10.55 4.82
C ASP A 184 -9.88 9.61 6.01
N PHE A 185 -9.12 9.95 7.04
CA PHE A 185 -9.01 9.12 8.24
C PHE A 185 -10.23 9.20 9.18
N GLN A 186 -11.18 10.11 8.94
CA GLN A 186 -12.42 10.18 9.72
C GLN A 186 -13.57 9.32 9.17
N THR A 187 -13.57 9.00 7.88
CA THR A 187 -14.68 8.31 7.20
C THR A 187 -14.18 7.11 6.39
N VAL A 188 -15.02 6.09 6.23
CA VAL A 188 -14.71 4.88 5.42
C VAL A 188 -14.79 5.20 3.92
#